data_AF-A0AA37MFI6-F1
#
_entry.id   AF-A0AA37MFI6-F1
#
_cell.length_a   1.000
_cell.length_b   1.000
_cell.length_c   1.000
_cell.angle_alpha   90.00
_cell.angle_beta   90.00
_cell.angle_gamma   90.00
#
_symmetry.space_group_name_H-M   'P 1'
#
loop_
_entity.id
_entity.type
_entity.pdbx_description
1 polymer ?
#
loop_
_entity_poly.entity_id
_entity_poly.type
_entity_poly.pdbx_seq_one_letter_code
_entity_poly.pdbx_strand_id
1 'polypeptide(L)'
;MALKVKAKEQLQNIGKYAGKYRYVMMPELYTALTQDKVIKEAALRSGVSKGVMQACWDAAGEVIKAWATEGHSVALPGLGTMRFGLRAKSVEKVDEVKAGLISSRRIIFTPDTDLKEELSKTAVQITCFDRDGKEVKRVTSTDDGNVEDPDQPTNGDNGGNTGGGNQGGGHEPIGD
;
A
#
# COMPACT_ATOMS: atom_id res chain seq x y z
N MET A 1 16.67 7.48 1.85
CA MET A 1 17.20 6.23 1.26
C MET A 1 16.22 5.78 0.20
N ALA A 2 16.66 5.36 -1.00
CA ALA A 2 15.74 5.01 -2.07
C ALA A 2 15.28 3.54 -1.99
N LEU A 3 14.03 3.26 -2.34
CA LEU A 3 13.53 1.90 -2.53
C LEU A 3 14.10 1.34 -3.84
N LYS A 4 14.66 0.13 -3.78
CA LYS A 4 15.18 -0.54 -4.97
C LYS A 4 14.07 -1.32 -5.67
N VAL A 5 14.02 -1.19 -6.99
CA VAL A 5 13.09 -1.89 -7.87
C VAL A 5 13.88 -2.52 -9.00
N LYS A 6 13.53 -3.76 -9.34
CA LYS A 6 14.04 -4.42 -10.55
C LYS A 6 12.95 -4.47 -11.60
N ALA A 7 13.29 -4.14 -12.84
CA ALA A 7 12.42 -4.35 -13.99
C ALA A 7 13.01 -5.49 -14.83
N LYS A 8 12.31 -6.62 -14.95
CA LYS A 8 12.78 -7.76 -15.76
C LYS A 8 11.85 -8.00 -16.93
N GLU A 9 12.41 -8.27 -18.11
CA GLU A 9 11.62 -8.72 -19.25
C GLU A 9 11.07 -10.14 -19.01
N GLN A 10 9.74 -10.28 -19.04
CA GLN A 10 9.04 -11.53 -18.79
C GLN A 10 7.92 -11.75 -19.81
N LEU A 11 7.65 -13.01 -20.15
CA LEU A 11 6.53 -13.38 -21.00
C LEU A 11 5.22 -13.26 -20.20
N GLN A 12 4.27 -12.48 -20.70
CA GLN A 12 2.94 -12.39 -20.12
C GLN A 12 2.08 -13.57 -20.58
N ASN A 13 1.54 -14.34 -19.64
CA ASN A 13 0.74 -15.52 -19.94
C ASN A 13 -0.77 -15.27 -19.93
N ILE A 14 -1.23 -14.15 -19.35
CA ILE A 14 -2.64 -13.88 -19.09
C ILE A 14 -2.99 -12.43 -19.47
N GLY A 15 -4.23 -12.21 -19.88
CA GLY A 15 -4.79 -10.89 -20.14
C GLY A 15 -4.49 -10.37 -21.55
N LYS A 16 -4.72 -9.06 -21.75
CA LYS A 16 -4.62 -8.38 -23.06
C LYS A 16 -3.26 -8.56 -23.76
N TYR A 17 -2.22 -8.87 -23.01
CA TYR A 17 -0.84 -8.99 -23.51
C TYR A 17 -0.29 -10.41 -23.49
N ALA A 18 -1.18 -11.42 -23.38
CA ALA A 18 -0.79 -12.82 -23.45
C ALA A 18 0.07 -13.12 -24.70
N GLY A 19 1.17 -13.86 -24.51
CA GLY A 19 2.12 -14.20 -25.57
C GLY A 19 3.15 -13.10 -25.91
N LYS A 20 3.12 -11.95 -25.23
CA LYS A 20 4.08 -10.85 -25.45
C LYS A 20 5.04 -10.70 -24.27
N TYR A 21 6.31 -10.40 -24.58
CA TYR A 21 7.30 -10.03 -23.57
C TYR A 21 7.12 -8.58 -23.12
N ARG A 22 7.23 -8.35 -21.81
CA ARG A 22 7.12 -7.04 -21.19
C ARG A 22 8.05 -6.91 -19.99
N TYR A 23 8.52 -5.71 -19.74
CA TYR A 23 9.22 -5.40 -18.48
C TYR A 23 8.20 -5.34 -17.34
N VAL A 24 8.42 -6.16 -16.32
CA VAL A 24 7.64 -6.17 -15.08
C VAL A 24 8.51 -5.63 -13.96
N MET A 25 8.02 -4.58 -13.29
CA MET A 25 8.67 -4.00 -12.12
C MET A 25 8.30 -4.81 -10.87
N MET A 26 9.30 -5.10 -10.04
CA MET A 26 9.13 -5.76 -8.75
C MET A 26 10.02 -5.06 -7.72
N PRO A 27 9.55 -4.89 -6.48
CA PRO A 27 10.40 -4.39 -5.41
C PRO A 27 11.56 -5.36 -5.18
N GLU A 28 12.76 -4.81 -5.02
CA GLU A 28 13.91 -5.54 -4.56
C GLU A 28 13.92 -5.47 -3.02
N LEU A 29 13.23 -6.43 -2.42
CA LEU A 29 13.14 -6.53 -0.97
C LEU A 29 14.50 -6.94 -0.39
N TYR A 30 14.93 -6.23 0.65
CA TYR A 30 16.03 -6.68 1.50
C TYR A 30 15.65 -7.92 2.30
N THR A 31 16.59 -8.46 3.05
CA THR A 31 16.34 -9.56 3.98
C THR A 31 15.24 -9.20 4.98
N ALA A 32 14.46 -10.19 5.38
CA ALA A 32 13.45 -10.02 6.42
C ALA A 32 14.15 -9.63 7.74
N LEU A 33 13.64 -8.58 8.39
CA LEU A 33 14.06 -8.20 9.73
C LEU A 33 13.39 -9.11 10.75
N THR A 34 14.13 -9.52 11.78
CA THR A 34 13.58 -10.33 12.87
C THR A 34 12.76 -9.47 13.84
N GLN A 35 11.80 -10.09 14.52
CA GLN A 35 11.02 -9.43 15.58
C GLN A 35 11.94 -8.81 16.66
N ASP A 36 13.00 -9.52 17.04
CA ASP A 36 13.97 -9.05 18.03
C ASP A 36 14.61 -7.71 17.64
N LYS A 37 14.92 -7.53 16.35
CA LYS A 37 15.52 -6.30 15.85
C LYS A 37 14.53 -5.14 15.89
N VAL A 38 13.27 -5.38 15.53
CA VAL A 38 12.20 -4.37 15.62
C VAL A 38 12.04 -3.90 17.06
N ILE A 39 11.97 -4.85 18.01
CA ILE A 39 11.77 -4.56 19.44
C ILE A 39 12.99 -3.83 20.03
N LYS A 40 14.20 -4.22 19.63
CA LYS A 40 15.43 -3.53 20.06
C LYS A 40 15.48 -2.08 19.55
N GLU A 41 15.14 -1.84 18.28
CA GLU A 41 15.10 -0.49 17.71
C GLU A 41 13.99 0.37 18.34
N ALA A 42 12.82 -0.21 18.58
CA ALA A 42 11.72 0.47 19.26
C ALA A 42 12.09 0.85 20.71
N ALA A 43 12.71 -0.08 21.45
CA ALA A 43 13.21 0.17 22.80
C ALA A 43 14.25 1.30 22.82
N LEU A 44 15.20 1.29 21.88
CA LEU A 44 16.21 2.34 21.75
C LEU A 44 15.58 3.72 21.49
N ARG A 45 14.61 3.81 20.57
CA ARG A 45 13.94 5.06 20.20
C ARG A 45 13.01 5.61 21.28
N SER A 46 12.40 4.74 22.07
CA SER A 46 11.48 5.11 23.15
C SER A 46 12.19 5.32 24.50
N GLY A 47 13.47 4.93 24.62
CA GLY A 47 14.22 5.00 25.87
C GLY A 47 13.77 3.99 26.93
N VAL A 48 12.88 3.05 26.59
CA VAL A 48 12.47 1.98 27.51
C VAL A 48 13.39 0.76 27.39
N SER A 49 13.39 -0.09 28.44
CA SER A 49 14.15 -1.33 28.38
C SER A 49 13.56 -2.28 27.33
N LYS A 50 14.42 -3.06 26.67
CA LYS A 50 14.00 -4.08 25.70
C LYS A 50 12.97 -5.06 26.29
N GLY A 51 13.14 -5.45 27.55
CA GLY A 51 12.21 -6.36 28.23
C GLY A 51 10.81 -5.77 28.40
N VAL A 52 10.71 -4.48 28.76
CA VAL A 52 9.42 -3.78 28.85
C VAL A 52 8.79 -3.64 27.47
N MET A 53 9.59 -3.26 26.46
CA MET A 53 9.08 -3.15 25.08
C MET A 53 8.53 -4.48 24.56
N GLN A 54 9.26 -5.58 24.80
CA GLN A 54 8.80 -6.93 24.44
C GLN A 54 7.46 -7.25 25.11
N ALA A 55 7.33 -7.03 26.42
CA ALA A 55 6.10 -7.32 27.16
C ALA A 55 4.91 -6.50 26.64
N CYS A 56 5.11 -5.20 26.36
CA CYS A 56 4.08 -4.35 25.78
C CYS A 56 3.66 -4.81 24.38
N TRP A 57 4.62 -5.19 23.54
CA TRP A 57 4.35 -5.66 22.18
C TRP A 57 3.60 -6.99 22.17
N ASP A 58 3.98 -7.93 23.03
CA ASP A 58 3.31 -9.22 23.17
C ASP A 58 1.87 -9.04 23.65
N ALA A 59 1.65 -8.18 24.67
CA ALA A 59 0.32 -7.85 25.15
C ALA A 59 -0.55 -7.21 24.06
N ALA A 60 -0.02 -6.25 23.32
CA ALA A 60 -0.71 -5.64 22.19
C ALA A 60 -1.05 -6.69 21.11
N GLY A 61 -0.13 -7.61 20.82
CA GLY A 61 -0.34 -8.70 19.87
C GLY A 61 -1.49 -9.62 20.26
N GLU A 62 -1.63 -9.97 21.54
CA GLU A 62 -2.77 -10.78 22.03
C GLU A 62 -4.10 -10.04 21.91
N VAL A 63 -4.13 -8.75 22.25
CA VAL A 63 -5.33 -7.91 22.11
C VAL A 63 -5.76 -7.82 20.64
N ILE A 64 -4.81 -7.54 19.73
CA ILE A 64 -5.06 -7.47 18.29
C ILE A 64 -5.60 -8.80 17.77
N LYS A 65 -5.03 -9.93 18.21
CA LYS A 65 -5.47 -11.27 17.81
C LYS A 65 -6.90 -11.55 18.26
N ALA A 66 -7.24 -11.24 19.51
CA ALA A 66 -8.59 -11.42 20.05
C ALA A 66 -9.62 -10.62 19.23
N TRP A 67 -9.41 -9.32 19.09
CA TRP A 67 -10.34 -8.44 18.36
C TRP A 67 -10.48 -8.79 16.88
N ALA A 68 -9.38 -9.19 16.23
CA ALA A 68 -9.43 -9.66 14.84
C ALA A 68 -10.29 -10.93 14.68
N THR A 69 -10.28 -11.82 15.67
CA THR A 69 -11.12 -13.04 15.67
C THR A 69 -12.58 -12.78 16.06
N GLU A 70 -12.85 -11.69 16.78
CA GLU A 70 -14.20 -11.21 17.08
C GLU A 70 -14.85 -10.47 15.90
N GLY A 71 -14.10 -10.25 14.81
CA GLY A 71 -14.59 -9.59 13.60
C GLY A 71 -14.48 -8.07 13.63
N HIS A 72 -13.81 -7.50 14.63
CA HIS A 72 -13.56 -6.06 14.70
C HIS A 72 -12.53 -5.62 13.66
N SER A 73 -12.69 -4.38 13.20
CA SER A 73 -11.62 -3.65 12.52
C SER A 73 -10.73 -3.03 13.60
N VAL A 74 -9.46 -3.42 13.63
CA VAL A 74 -8.50 -3.01 14.66
C VAL A 74 -7.57 -1.95 14.08
N ALA A 75 -7.49 -0.80 14.74
CA ALA A 75 -6.50 0.21 14.42
C ALA A 75 -5.12 -0.22 14.94
N LEU A 76 -4.11 -0.16 14.08
CA LEU A 76 -2.70 -0.32 14.41
C LEU A 76 -2.07 1.08 14.35
N PRO A 77 -1.87 1.75 15.50
CA PRO A 77 -1.42 3.13 15.54
C PRO A 77 -0.11 3.34 14.75
N GLY A 78 -0.09 4.36 13.88
CA GLY A 78 1.04 4.70 13.04
C GLY A 78 1.34 3.72 11.89
N LEU A 79 0.43 2.80 11.60
CA LEU A 79 0.53 1.87 10.49
C LEU A 79 -0.74 1.89 9.63
N GLY A 80 -1.91 1.75 10.25
CA GLY A 80 -3.18 1.67 9.53
C GLY A 80 -4.25 0.87 10.27
N THR A 81 -5.15 0.24 9.51
CA THR A 81 -6.24 -0.58 10.06
C THR A 81 -6.18 -1.99 9.51
N MET A 82 -6.44 -2.97 10.37
CA MET A 82 -6.55 -4.37 9.99
C MET A 82 -7.96 -4.89 10.23
N ARG A 83 -8.46 -5.70 9.30
CA ARG A 83 -9.79 -6.32 9.42
C ARG A 83 -9.79 -7.77 8.94
N PHE A 84 -10.73 -8.53 9.48
CA PHE A 84 -11.02 -9.87 8.99
C PHE A 84 -11.63 -9.81 7.58
N GLY A 85 -11.15 -10.70 6.71
CA GLY A 85 -11.70 -10.93 5.38
C GLY A 85 -11.81 -12.42 5.09
N LEU A 86 -12.75 -12.79 4.23
CA LEU A 86 -12.91 -14.16 3.76
C LEU A 86 -12.91 -14.20 2.24
N ARG A 87 -12.47 -15.34 1.68
CA ARG A 87 -12.70 -15.71 0.30
C ARG A 87 -13.65 -16.91 0.31
N ALA A 88 -14.72 -16.84 -0.48
CA ALA A 88 -15.68 -17.91 -0.61
C ALA A 88 -16.13 -18.08 -2.07
N LYS A 89 -16.60 -19.27 -2.43
CA LYS A 89 -17.28 -19.51 -3.70
C LYS A 89 -18.69 -18.92 -3.66
N SER A 90 -19.15 -18.33 -4.76
CA SER A 90 -20.53 -17.92 -4.93
C SER A 90 -21.41 -19.11 -5.30
N VAL A 91 -22.68 -19.06 -4.88
CA VAL A 91 -23.74 -20.02 -5.20
C VAL A 91 -24.97 -19.24 -5.62
N GLU A 92 -25.83 -19.85 -6.44
CA GLU A 92 -27.03 -19.18 -6.98
C GLU A 92 -28.19 -19.15 -5.98
N LYS A 93 -28.32 -20.18 -5.15
CA LYS A 93 -29.45 -20.36 -4.23
C LYS A 93 -29.04 -20.18 -2.77
N VAL A 94 -29.95 -19.65 -1.96
CA VAL A 94 -29.72 -19.42 -0.52
C VAL A 94 -29.47 -20.73 0.23
N ASP A 95 -30.16 -21.82 -0.13
CA ASP A 95 -29.99 -23.12 0.53
C ASP A 95 -28.61 -23.76 0.31
N GLU A 96 -27.87 -23.29 -0.70
CA GLU A 96 -26.51 -23.76 -0.97
C GLU A 96 -25.45 -22.97 -0.18
N VAL A 97 -25.84 -21.89 0.51
CA VAL A 97 -24.96 -21.08 1.35
C VAL A 97 -24.55 -21.89 2.58
N LYS A 98 -23.28 -22.31 2.59
CA LYS A 98 -22.71 -23.13 3.66
C LYS A 98 -21.29 -22.69 3.99
N ALA A 99 -20.87 -22.94 5.23
CA ALA A 99 -19.52 -22.63 5.70
C ALA A 99 -18.42 -23.26 4.83
N GLY A 100 -18.70 -24.42 4.22
CA GLY A 100 -17.78 -25.10 3.29
C GLY A 100 -17.50 -24.34 1.98
N LEU A 101 -18.21 -23.25 1.70
CA LEU A 101 -17.89 -22.36 0.57
C LEU A 101 -16.66 -21.49 0.83
N ILE A 102 -16.28 -21.28 2.10
CA ILE A 102 -15.15 -20.46 2.50
C ILE A 102 -13.85 -21.19 2.14
N SER A 103 -13.07 -20.61 1.23
CA SER A 103 -11.78 -21.15 0.79
C SER A 103 -10.60 -20.59 1.58
N SER A 104 -10.70 -19.37 2.11
CA SER A 104 -9.70 -18.84 3.02
C SER A 104 -10.24 -17.74 3.93
N ARG A 105 -9.64 -17.64 5.12
CA ARG A 105 -9.77 -16.54 6.07
C ARG A 105 -8.46 -15.77 6.05
N ARG A 106 -8.52 -14.44 5.98
CA ARG A 106 -7.34 -13.58 5.81
C ARG A 106 -7.49 -12.29 6.58
N ILE A 107 -6.36 -11.65 6.86
CA ILE A 107 -6.32 -10.27 7.29
C ILE A 107 -6.19 -9.39 6.06
N ILE A 108 -6.98 -8.32 6.03
CA ILE A 108 -6.83 -7.22 5.08
C ILE A 108 -6.29 -6.05 5.88
N PHE A 109 -5.15 -5.52 5.46
CA PHE A 109 -4.52 -4.36 6.07
C PHE A 109 -4.63 -3.18 5.11
N THR A 110 -5.16 -2.07 5.61
CA THR A 110 -5.25 -0.79 4.91
C THR A 110 -4.28 0.17 5.60
N PRO A 111 -3.20 0.60 4.92
CA PRO A 111 -2.28 1.58 5.49
C PRO A 111 -2.98 2.92 5.73
N ASP A 112 -2.54 3.66 6.74
CA ASP A 112 -2.99 5.04 6.97
C ASP A 112 -2.46 6.01 5.89
N THR A 113 -3.03 7.22 5.88
CA THR A 113 -2.68 8.25 4.90
C THR A 113 -1.22 8.68 5.00
N ASP A 114 -0.71 8.79 6.23
CA ASP A 114 0.64 9.26 6.50
C ASP A 114 1.67 8.24 5.99
N LEU A 115 1.44 6.94 6.21
CA LEU A 115 2.29 5.89 5.65
C LEU A 115 2.22 5.84 4.13
N LYS A 116 1.04 6.04 3.54
CA LYS A 116 0.89 6.12 2.07
C LYS A 116 1.68 7.30 1.49
N GLU A 117 1.62 8.45 2.14
CA GLU A 117 2.32 9.67 1.72
C GLU A 117 3.84 9.53 1.86
N GLU A 118 4.33 8.96 2.96
CA GLU A 118 5.75 8.68 3.13
C GLU A 118 6.26 7.68 2.07
N LEU A 119 5.45 6.66 1.73
CA LEU A 119 5.78 5.72 0.66
C LEU A 119 5.82 6.39 -0.73
N SER A 120 4.92 7.32 -1.03
CA SER A 120 4.89 8.00 -2.33
C SER A 120 6.04 8.99 -2.49
N LYS A 121 6.46 9.66 -1.42
CA LYS A 121 7.63 10.57 -1.40
C LYS A 121 8.97 9.85 -1.43
N THR A 122 9.00 8.56 -1.08
CA THR A 122 10.26 7.82 -1.03
C THR A 122 10.80 7.58 -2.44
N ALA A 123 11.98 8.14 -2.72
CA ALA A 123 12.66 7.96 -4.01
C ALA A 123 12.81 6.48 -4.39
N VAL A 124 12.68 6.17 -5.67
CA VAL A 124 12.79 4.81 -6.21
C VAL A 124 13.98 4.72 -7.16
N GLN A 125 14.81 3.69 -6.99
CA GLN A 125 15.89 3.36 -7.91
C GLN A 125 15.53 2.08 -8.67
N ILE A 126 15.32 2.21 -9.97
CA ILE A 126 14.93 1.13 -10.87
C ILE A 126 16.17 0.62 -11.62
N THR A 127 16.41 -0.68 -11.55
CA THR A 127 17.42 -1.37 -12.36
C THR A 127 16.73 -2.31 -13.34
N CYS A 128 16.93 -2.10 -14.64
CA CYS A 128 16.32 -2.89 -15.70
C CYS A 128 17.26 -3.99 -16.18
N PHE A 129 16.71 -5.19 -16.33
CA PHE A 129 17.41 -6.38 -16.77
C PHE A 129 16.74 -6.98 -18.01
N ASP A 130 17.55 -7.35 -19.00
CA ASP A 130 17.09 -8.11 -20.16
C ASP A 130 16.79 -9.58 -19.80
N ARG A 131 16.47 -10.39 -20.82
CA ARG A 131 16.12 -11.81 -20.66
C ARG A 131 17.26 -12.64 -20.08
N ASP A 132 18.48 -12.27 -20.45
CA ASP A 132 19.70 -12.96 -20.04
C ASP A 132 20.15 -12.52 -18.63
N GLY A 133 19.43 -11.58 -18.02
CA GLY A 133 19.69 -11.07 -16.68
C GLY A 133 20.80 -10.02 -16.66
N LYS A 134 21.20 -9.49 -17.82
CA LYS A 134 22.17 -8.41 -17.91
C LYS A 134 21.48 -7.08 -17.65
N GLU A 135 22.14 -6.24 -16.86
CA GLU A 135 21.68 -4.88 -16.61
C GLU A 135 21.74 -4.06 -17.91
N VAL A 136 20.61 -3.46 -18.28
CA VAL A 136 20.46 -2.68 -19.53
C VAL A 136 20.15 -1.21 -19.30
N LYS A 137 19.61 -0.83 -18.13
CA LYS A 137 19.27 0.56 -17.81
C LYS A 137 19.12 0.77 -16.31
N ARG A 138 19.49 1.95 -15.81
CA ARG A 138 19.09 2.46 -14.49
C ARG A 138 18.23 3.71 -14.63
N VAL A 139 17.22 3.83 -13.79
CA VAL A 139 16.36 5.01 -13.67
C VAL A 139 16.27 5.36 -12.19
N THR A 140 16.53 6.61 -11.84
CA THR A 140 16.31 7.11 -10.49
C THR A 140 15.14 8.08 -10.54
N SER A 141 14.10 7.82 -9.76
CA SER A 141 13.05 8.81 -9.56
C SER A 141 13.56 9.86 -8.59
N THR A 142 13.82 11.05 -9.10
CA THR A 142 14.04 12.26 -8.30
C THR A 142 12.76 13.10 -8.16
N ASP A 143 11.64 12.63 -8.73
CA ASP A 143 10.39 13.39 -8.79
C ASP A 143 9.55 13.21 -7.52
N ASP A 144 8.99 14.34 -7.08
CA ASP A 144 7.99 14.47 -6.02
C ASP A 144 6.69 13.74 -6.42
N GLY A 145 6.61 12.46 -6.07
CA GLY A 145 5.38 11.87 -5.54
C GLY A 145 4.17 11.69 -6.45
N ASN A 146 4.27 11.70 -7.78
CA ASN A 146 3.12 11.34 -8.62
C ASN A 146 2.96 9.81 -8.74
N VAL A 147 2.55 9.18 -7.64
CA VAL A 147 2.00 7.82 -7.64
C VAL A 147 0.49 7.97 -7.74
N GLU A 148 -0.09 7.73 -8.93
CA GLU A 148 -1.55 7.71 -9.09
C GLU A 148 -2.15 6.74 -8.07
N ASP A 149 -3.06 7.23 -7.22
CA ASP A 149 -3.80 6.42 -6.26
C ASP A 149 -4.75 5.49 -7.05
N PRO A 150 -4.56 4.16 -7.03
CA PRO A 150 -5.42 3.24 -7.77
C PRO A 150 -6.86 3.18 -7.23
N ASP A 151 -7.14 3.81 -6.07
CA ASP A 151 -8.47 3.86 -5.46
C ASP A 151 -9.24 5.17 -5.73
N GLN A 152 -8.72 6.10 -6.56
CA GLN A 152 -9.51 7.25 -7.01
C GLN A 152 -10.38 6.89 -8.24
N PRO A 153 -11.72 7.10 -8.19
CA PRO A 153 -12.53 7.01 -9.40
C PRO A 153 -12.14 8.17 -10.32
N THR A 154 -11.63 7.82 -11.50
CA THR A 154 -11.37 8.76 -12.59
C THR A 154 -12.70 9.27 -13.15
N ASN A 155 -13.23 10.34 -12.57
CA ASN A 155 -14.19 11.19 -13.28
C ASN A 155 -13.39 11.98 -14.32
N GLY A 156 -13.36 11.45 -15.54
CA GLY A 156 -12.97 12.24 -16.69
C GLY A 156 -14.00 13.34 -16.91
N ASP A 157 -13.55 14.58 -16.94
CA ASP A 157 -14.11 15.54 -17.88
C ASP A 157 -13.02 16.46 -18.40
N ASN A 158 -12.95 16.49 -19.73
CA ASN A 158 -11.99 17.20 -20.54
C ASN A 158 -12.64 18.53 -20.96
N GLY A 159 -12.02 19.67 -20.65
CA GLY A 159 -12.65 20.97 -20.94
C GLY A 159 -11.71 22.16 -20.97
N GLY A 160 -10.91 22.27 -22.04
CA GLY A 160 -10.79 23.49 -22.83
C GLY A 160 -10.27 24.79 -22.18
N ASN A 161 -9.02 25.12 -22.50
CA ASN A 161 -8.38 26.43 -22.37
C ASN A 161 -9.06 27.54 -23.22
N THR A 162 -9.46 28.64 -22.58
CA THR A 162 -9.56 30.04 -23.06
C THR A 162 -9.80 30.89 -21.80
N GLY A 163 -9.12 31.99 -21.44
CA GLY A 163 -8.28 32.95 -22.13
C GLY A 163 -8.72 34.36 -21.68
N GLY A 164 -7.92 35.03 -20.82
CA GLY A 164 -7.82 36.50 -20.73
C GLY A 164 -8.72 37.30 -19.76
N GLY A 165 -8.11 38.20 -18.98
CA GLY A 165 -8.66 39.56 -18.75
C GLY A 165 -9.05 40.02 -17.34
N ASN A 166 -8.06 40.52 -16.58
CA ASN A 166 -8.01 41.77 -15.78
C ASN A 166 -9.23 42.35 -15.00
N GLN A 167 -8.90 42.82 -13.78
CA GLN A 167 -9.37 44.01 -13.03
C GLN A 167 -10.70 43.99 -12.23
N GLY A 168 -10.57 44.42 -10.97
CA GLY A 168 -11.51 45.36 -10.34
C GLY A 168 -12.19 44.86 -9.07
N GLY A 169 -11.86 45.51 -7.94
CA GLY A 169 -12.43 45.21 -6.62
C GLY A 169 -13.80 45.83 -6.35
N GLY A 170 -14.36 45.50 -5.18
CA GLY A 170 -15.58 46.12 -4.64
C GLY A 170 -16.15 45.37 -3.44
N HIS A 171 -16.14 46.02 -2.27
CA HIS A 171 -17.05 45.87 -1.11
C HIS A 171 -18.51 45.58 -1.52
N GLU A 172 -19.43 44.95 -0.77
CA GLU A 172 -19.72 44.75 0.67
C GLU A 172 -20.82 43.63 0.82
N PRO A 173 -21.22 43.20 2.05
CA PRO A 173 -22.05 42.01 2.33
C PRO A 173 -23.54 42.31 2.58
N ILE A 174 -24.40 41.27 2.52
CA ILE A 174 -25.80 41.24 3.04
C ILE A 174 -26.05 39.75 3.45
N GLY A 175 -26.36 39.38 4.70
CA GLY A 175 -27.67 39.48 5.40
C GLY A 175 -28.68 38.50 4.77
N ASP A 176 -29.33 37.52 5.42
CA ASP A 176 -29.81 37.31 6.80
C ASP A 176 -29.29 36.00 7.43
#